data_AF-A0A536BT26-F1
#
_entry.id   AF-A0A536BT26-F1
#
_cell.length_a   1.000
_cell.length_b   1.000
_cell.length_c   1.000
_cell.angle_alpha   90.00
_cell.angle_beta   90.00
_cell.angle_gamma   90.00
#
_symmetry.space_group_name_H-M   'P 1'
#
loop_
_entity.id
_entity.type
_entity.pdbx_description
1 polymer ?
#
loop_
_entity_poly.entity_id
_entity_poly.type
_entity_poly.pdbx_seq_one_letter_code
_entity_poly.pdbx_strand_id
1 'polypeptide(L)'
;MLRPQSWGTLLMLDVERLRDVNEAYGHRAGDAVLKRIARAIRASIRSDDVAARWIGDNFAILAPGFSASQAEVLAKRIEAALQSDR
;
A
#
# COMPACT_ATOMS: atom_id res chain seq x y z
N MET A 1 -7.74 -6.47 -35.22
CA MET A 1 -8.67 -6.96 -34.17
C MET A 1 -7.95 -6.91 -32.83
N LEU A 2 -8.49 -6.21 -31.82
CA LEU A 2 -7.89 -6.13 -30.48
C LEU A 2 -8.67 -7.02 -29.50
N ARG A 3 -7.98 -7.81 -28.67
CA ARG A 3 -8.55 -8.44 -27.47
C ARG A 3 -7.56 -8.43 -26.28
N PRO A 4 -7.39 -7.29 -25.59
CA PRO A 4 -6.93 -7.32 -24.22
C PRO A 4 -8.11 -7.61 -23.29
N GLN A 5 -8.03 -8.70 -22.53
CA GLN A 5 -8.93 -9.00 -21.42
C GLN A 5 -8.05 -9.18 -20.18
N SER A 6 -7.83 -8.09 -19.47
CA SER A 6 -7.16 -8.08 -18.16
C SER A 6 -8.08 -7.40 -17.17
N TRP A 7 -8.49 -8.13 -16.15
CA TRP A 7 -9.27 -7.63 -15.02
C TRP A 7 -8.36 -7.50 -13.81
N GLY A 8 -8.75 -6.71 -12.83
CA GLY A 8 -7.97 -6.52 -11.62
C GLY A 8 -8.59 -5.45 -10.73
N THR A 9 -7.92 -5.17 -9.62
CA THR A 9 -8.35 -4.14 -8.67
C THR A 9 -7.26 -3.08 -8.53
N LEU A 10 -7.67 -1.83 -8.43
CA LEU A 10 -6.84 -0.74 -7.93
C LEU A 10 -7.19 -0.51 -6.47
N LEU A 11 -6.25 -0.83 -5.57
CA LEU A 11 -6.39 -0.60 -4.13
C LEU A 11 -5.72 0.72 -3.77
N MET A 12 -6.51 1.64 -3.20
CA MET A 12 -6.05 2.90 -2.66
C MET A 12 -5.89 2.78 -1.15
N LEU A 13 -4.74 3.19 -0.62
CA LEU A 13 -4.42 3.13 0.80
C LEU A 13 -4.05 4.54 1.28
N ASP A 14 -4.70 5.01 2.34
CA ASP A 14 -4.38 6.26 3.02
C ASP A 14 -3.65 5.96 4.33
N VAL A 15 -2.64 6.77 4.66
CA VAL A 15 -1.89 6.60 5.91
C VAL A 15 -2.46 7.54 6.97
N GLU A 16 -3.25 6.94 7.85
CA GLU A 16 -3.89 7.69 8.93
C GLU A 16 -2.86 8.41 9.81
N ARG A 17 -3.13 9.69 10.09
CA ARG A 17 -2.43 10.49 11.11
C ARG A 17 -0.94 10.73 10.85
N LEU A 18 -0.47 10.66 9.60
CA LEU A 18 0.92 11.02 9.28
C LEU A 18 1.24 12.48 9.68
N ARG A 19 0.26 13.38 9.55
CA ARG A 19 0.40 14.77 9.98
C ARG A 19 0.71 14.88 11.48
N ASP A 20 -0.03 14.18 12.33
CA ASP A 20 0.20 14.16 13.79
C ASP A 20 1.64 13.71 14.11
N VAL A 21 2.13 12.69 13.40
CA VAL A 21 3.51 12.20 13.56
C VAL A 21 4.52 13.26 13.15
N ASN A 22 4.29 13.94 12.03
CA ASN A 22 5.16 15.04 11.57
C ASN A 22 5.18 16.21 12.55
N GLU A 23 4.03 16.57 13.11
CA GLU A 23 3.90 17.67 14.07
C GLU A 23 4.56 17.32 15.42
N ALA A 24 4.42 16.08 15.89
CA ALA A 24 4.97 15.65 17.18
C ALA A 24 6.47 15.27 17.13
N TYR A 25 6.93 14.69 16.02
CA TYR A 25 8.27 14.07 15.94
C TYR A 25 9.10 14.54 14.74
N GLY A 26 8.57 15.47 13.93
CA GLY A 26 9.23 16.04 12.76
C GLY A 26 9.15 15.16 11.51
N HIS A 27 9.44 15.76 10.35
CA HIS A 27 9.31 15.11 9.04
C HIS A 27 10.15 13.84 8.87
N ARG A 28 11.31 13.75 9.53
CA ARG A 28 12.13 12.52 9.48
C ARG A 28 11.43 11.32 10.09
N ALA A 29 10.59 11.53 11.12
CA ALA A 29 9.79 10.48 11.71
C ALA A 29 8.66 10.05 10.75
N GLY A 30 7.98 11.00 10.10
CA GLY A 30 7.00 10.70 9.06
C GLY A 30 7.61 9.94 7.88
N ASP A 31 8.81 10.32 7.43
CA ASP A 31 9.54 9.59 6.40
C ASP A 31 9.84 8.14 6.81
N ALA A 32 10.16 7.90 8.08
CA ALA A 32 10.38 6.55 8.60
C ALA A 32 9.08 5.72 8.59
N VAL A 33 7.94 6.33 8.94
CA VAL A 33 6.61 5.70 8.84
C VAL A 33 6.30 5.31 7.39
N LEU A 34 6.47 6.24 6.45
CA LEU A 34 6.24 5.97 5.02
C LEU A 34 7.14 4.85 4.48
N LYS A 35 8.41 4.80 4.90
CA LYS A 35 9.34 3.72 4.52
C LYS A 35 8.93 2.37 5.11
N ARG A 36 8.43 2.34 6.35
CA ARG A 36 7.90 1.12 6.98
C ARG A 36 6.69 0.59 6.21
N ILE A 37 5.77 1.47 5.83
CA ILE A 37 4.59 1.12 5.03
C ILE A 37 4.99 0.62 3.64
N ALA A 38 5.90 1.30 2.96
CA ALA A 38 6.41 0.83 1.67
C ALA A 38 7.05 -0.57 1.75
N ARG A 39 7.79 -0.87 2.83
CA ARG A 39 8.36 -2.21 3.07
C ARG A 39 7.26 -3.26 3.30
N ALA A 40 6.25 -2.95 4.12
CA ALA A 40 5.12 -3.85 4.38
C ALA A 40 4.31 -4.14 3.11
N ILE A 41 4.04 -3.12 2.30
CA ILE A 41 3.40 -3.28 0.98
C ILE A 41 4.25 -4.20 0.10
N ARG A 42 5.55 -3.90 -0.05
CA ARG A 42 6.46 -4.68 -0.89
C ARG A 42 6.57 -6.15 -0.46
N ALA A 43 6.53 -6.43 0.84
CA ALA A 43 6.54 -7.80 1.35
C ALA A 43 5.21 -8.54 1.17
N SER A 44 4.11 -7.81 0.94
CA SER A 44 2.76 -8.36 0.87
C SER A 44 2.24 -8.55 -0.55
N ILE A 45 2.78 -7.85 -1.55
CA ILE A 45 2.34 -7.94 -2.94
C ILE A 45 3.09 -9.04 -3.72
N ARG A 46 2.50 -9.51 -4.83
CA ARG A 46 3.13 -10.46 -5.76
C ARG A 46 4.06 -9.71 -6.74
N SER A 47 4.85 -10.46 -7.52
CA SER A 47 5.72 -9.91 -8.56
C SER A 47 4.98 -9.10 -9.63
N ASP A 48 3.74 -9.48 -9.92
CA ASP A 48 2.94 -8.93 -11.02
C ASP A 48 2.05 -7.76 -10.56
N ASP A 49 2.00 -7.53 -9.25
CA ASP A 49 1.31 -6.39 -8.67
C ASP A 49 2.24 -5.16 -8.72
N VAL A 50 1.69 -3.98 -8.98
CA VAL A 50 2.45 -2.73 -9.03
C VAL A 50 2.01 -1.84 -7.89
N ALA A 51 2.94 -1.49 -7.00
CA ALA A 51 2.72 -0.54 -5.92
C ALA A 51 3.44 0.79 -6.18
N ALA A 52 2.78 1.90 -5.87
CA ALA A 52 3.33 3.23 -5.96
C ALA A 52 2.91 4.09 -4.77
N ARG A 53 3.77 5.04 -4.39
CA ARG A 53 3.34 6.20 -3.60
C ARG A 53 2.63 7.15 -4.56
N TRP A 54 1.34 7.40 -4.34
CA TRP A 54 0.51 8.18 -5.25
C TRP A 54 0.74 9.67 -5.03
N ILE A 55 0.28 10.20 -3.90
CA ILE A 55 0.38 11.62 -3.55
C ILE A 55 0.48 11.72 -2.03
N GLY A 56 1.36 12.57 -1.51
CA GLY A 56 1.44 12.82 -0.06
C GLY A 56 1.68 11.53 0.74
N ASP A 57 0.71 11.17 1.56
CA ASP A 57 0.66 9.99 2.41
C ASP A 57 -0.12 8.82 1.80
N ASN A 58 -0.59 8.94 0.56
CA ASN A 58 -1.39 7.92 -0.11
C ASN A 58 -0.53 6.95 -0.94
N PHE A 59 -0.92 5.68 -0.94
CA PHE A 59 -0.36 4.60 -1.76
C PHE A 59 -1.43 4.00 -2.67
N ALA A 60 -1.00 3.51 -3.83
CA ALA A 60 -1.85 2.81 -4.78
C ALA A 60 -1.21 1.46 -5.15
N ILE A 61 -2.03 0.42 -5.25
CA ILE A 61 -1.61 -0.90 -5.70
C ILE A 61 -2.52 -1.36 -6.83
N LEU A 62 -1.95 -1.54 -8.02
CA LEU A 62 -2.60 -2.23 -9.13
C LEU A 62 -2.34 -3.73 -8.99
N ALA A 63 -3.41 -4.51 -8.77
CA ALA A 63 -3.35 -5.95 -8.61
C ALA A 63 -4.13 -6.65 -9.75
N PRO A 64 -3.45 -7.07 -10.82
CA PRO A 64 -4.05 -7.83 -11.90
C PRO A 64 -4.63 -9.16 -11.40
N GLY A 65 -5.84 -9.50 -11.86
CA GLY A 65 -6.54 -10.72 -11.48
C GLY A 65 -7.04 -10.75 -10.03
N PHE A 66 -7.12 -9.60 -9.36
CA PHE A 66 -7.75 -9.50 -8.05
C PHE A 66 -9.20 -9.05 -8.17
N SER A 67 -10.09 -9.76 -7.48
CA SER A 67 -11.42 -9.27 -7.11
C SER A 67 -11.31 -8.27 -5.95
N ALA A 68 -12.40 -7.55 -5.68
CA ALA A 68 -12.50 -6.69 -4.50
C ALA A 68 -12.22 -7.45 -3.20
N SER A 69 -12.78 -8.66 -3.04
CA SER A 69 -12.54 -9.49 -1.84
C SER A 69 -11.09 -9.93 -1.69
N GLN A 70 -10.38 -10.21 -2.80
CA GLN A 70 -8.95 -10.51 -2.76
C GLN A 70 -8.11 -9.27 -2.41
N ALA A 71 -8.53 -8.09 -2.86
CA ALA A 71 -7.89 -6.83 -2.48
C ALA A 71 -8.07 -6.51 -0.99
N GLU A 72 -9.25 -6.79 -0.41
CA GLU A 72 -9.46 -6.67 1.04
C GLU A 72 -8.54 -7.61 1.84
N VAL A 73 -8.34 -8.84 1.36
CA VAL A 73 -7.40 -9.78 1.98
C VAL A 73 -5.96 -9.26 1.90
N LEU A 74 -5.58 -8.65 0.77
CA LEU A 74 -4.26 -8.01 0.64
C LEU A 74 -4.10 -6.82 1.59
N ALA A 75 -5.12 -5.97 1.76
CA ALA A 75 -5.08 -4.88 2.72
C ALA A 75 -4.82 -5.39 4.15
N LYS A 76 -5.57 -6.41 4.59
CA LYS A 76 -5.36 -7.05 5.90
C LYS A 76 -3.97 -7.68 6.04
N ARG A 77 -3.42 -8.24 4.97
CA ARG A 77 -2.05 -8.78 4.96
C ARG A 77 -1.01 -7.67 5.15
N ILE A 78 -1.19 -6.51 4.51
CA ILE A 78 -0.32 -5.35 4.68
C ILE A 78 -0.37 -4.84 6.12
N GLU A 79 -1.56 -4.75 6.71
CA GLU A 79 -1.73 -4.38 8.13
C GLU A 79 -1.02 -5.37 9.07
N ALA A 80 -1.17 -6.68 8.84
CA ALA A 80 -0.47 -7.69 9.64
C ALA A 80 1.07 -7.60 9.49
N ALA A 81 1.57 -7.31 8.29
CA ALA A 81 2.99 -7.07 8.05
C ALA A 81 3.50 -5.82 8.80
N LEU A 82 2.70 -4.76 8.87
CA LEU A 82 3.03 -3.56 9.64
C LEU A 82 3.13 -3.83 11.15
N GLN A 83 2.29 -4.71 11.69
CA GLN A 83 2.29 -5.07 13.11
C GLN A 83 3.47 -5.97 13.50
N SER A 84 4.00 -6.75 12.54
CA SER A 84 5.07 -7.71 12.77
C SER A 84 6.49 -7.14 12.52
N ASP A 85 6.62 -6.06 11.74
CA ASP A 85 7.87 -5.31 11.56
C ASP A 85 8.20 -4.53 12.84
N ARG A 86 8.71 -5.19 13.89
CA ARG A 86 8.97 -4.56 15.20
C ARG A 86 10.16 -3.60 15.15
#